data_AF-A0A0A6CTV7-F1
#
_entry.id   AF-A0A0A6CTV7-F1
#
_cell.length_a   1.000
_cell.length_b   1.000
_cell.length_c   1.000
_cell.angle_alpha   90.00
_cell.angle_beta   90.00
_cell.angle_gamma   90.00
#
_symmetry.space_group_name_H-M   'P 1'
#
loop_
_entity.id
_entity.type
_entity.pdbx_description
1 polymer ?
#
loop_
_entity_poly.entity_id
_entity_poly.type
_entity_poly.pdbx_seq_one_letter_code
_entity_poly.pdbx_strand_id
1 'polypeptide(L)'
;MRMLTLAIVPLLAALSITTRQPASQAAAAPIQASSTPSTSPADRDQGVARLAADTETRWVPFDLTPGNQIRFAMQIDGRSITAILDTGVSYTLLADTSPAVVRRALKPGGRASAIGGSVALRWMPTGRS
;
A
#
# COMPACT_ATOMS: atom_id res chain seq x y z
N MET A 1 -24.74 -58.54 -36.51
CA MET A 1 -25.54 -59.49 -35.71
C MET A 1 -25.40 -59.04 -34.25
N ARG A 2 -26.45 -58.48 -33.60
CA ARG A 2 -27.33 -59.17 -32.61
C ARG A 2 -26.53 -60.20 -31.77
N MET A 3 -26.48 -60.20 -30.43
CA MET A 3 -27.46 -59.80 -29.41
C MET A 3 -26.81 -60.00 -28.01
N LEU A 4 -27.20 -59.16 -27.02
CA LEU A 4 -27.64 -59.49 -25.63
C LEU A 4 -26.77 -60.46 -24.76
N THR A 5 -26.50 -60.30 -23.45
CA THR A 5 -27.26 -59.68 -22.33
C THR A 5 -26.44 -59.68 -21.01
N LEU A 6 -26.75 -58.70 -20.15
CA LEU A 6 -26.96 -58.71 -18.68
C LEU A 6 -25.85 -59.04 -17.65
N ALA A 7 -25.55 -57.97 -16.88
CA ALA A 7 -25.53 -57.81 -15.42
C ALA A 7 -24.76 -58.76 -14.49
N ILE A 8 -24.08 -58.17 -13.50
CA ILE A 8 -24.39 -58.31 -12.06
C ILE A 8 -23.61 -57.21 -11.29
N VAL A 9 -24.34 -56.41 -10.50
CA VAL A 9 -23.82 -55.59 -9.40
C VAL A 9 -24.18 -56.33 -8.10
N PRO A 10 -23.23 -56.47 -7.16
CA PRO A 10 -23.43 -55.94 -5.80
C PRO A 10 -22.14 -55.24 -5.29
N LEU A 11 -22.19 -54.06 -4.67
CA LEU A 11 -22.60 -53.73 -3.29
C LEU A 11 -21.65 -54.28 -2.20
N LEU A 12 -21.32 -53.40 -1.24
CA LEU A 12 -20.49 -53.50 -0.02
C LEU A 12 -19.01 -53.12 -0.19
N ALA A 13 -18.38 -52.31 0.68
CA ALA A 13 -18.81 -51.54 1.84
C ALA A 13 -17.72 -50.48 2.11
N ALA A 14 -18.11 -49.24 2.43
CA ALA A 14 -17.19 -48.19 2.84
C ALA A 14 -16.85 -48.34 4.33
N LEU A 15 -15.58 -48.61 4.65
CA LEU A 15 -15.03 -48.47 5.99
C LEU A 15 -14.25 -47.16 6.06
N SER A 16 -14.92 -46.06 6.41
CA SER A 16 -14.26 -44.81 6.75
C SER A 16 -13.92 -44.83 8.24
N ILE A 17 -12.64 -45.08 8.55
CA ILE A 17 -12.12 -45.01 9.92
C ILE A 17 -12.19 -43.55 10.37
N THR A 18 -13.13 -43.26 11.27
CA THR A 18 -13.24 -41.97 11.96
C THR A 18 -12.27 -41.97 13.14
N THR A 19 -11.27 -41.09 13.12
CA THR A 19 -10.54 -40.71 14.33
C THR A 19 -11.22 -39.46 14.92
N ARG A 20 -12.02 -39.65 15.97
CA ARG A 20 -12.49 -38.54 16.81
C ARG A 20 -11.35 -38.13 17.74
N GLN A 21 -10.65 -37.04 17.40
CA GLN A 21 -9.76 -36.34 18.33
C GLN A 21 -10.63 -35.55 19.33
N PRO A 22 -10.50 -35.78 20.65
CA PRO A 22 -11.29 -35.04 21.63
C PRO A 22 -10.84 -33.59 21.74
N ALA A 23 -11.82 -32.73 21.94
CA ALA A 23 -11.70 -31.29 22.13
C ALA A 23 -10.76 -30.95 23.29
N SER A 24 -9.84 -30.03 23.04
CA SER A 24 -9.33 -29.10 24.05
C SER A 24 -9.30 -27.72 23.42
N GLN A 25 -10.49 -27.15 23.29
CA GLN A 25 -10.66 -25.74 22.94
C GLN A 25 -10.41 -24.94 24.22
N ALA A 26 -9.12 -24.68 24.50
CA ALA A 26 -8.75 -23.64 25.44
C ALA A 26 -9.20 -22.31 24.84
N ALA A 27 -10.16 -21.67 25.49
CA ALA A 27 -10.69 -20.37 25.13
C ALA A 27 -9.58 -19.31 25.24
N ALA A 28 -8.80 -19.13 24.17
CA ALA A 28 -8.08 -17.90 23.94
C ALA A 28 -9.10 -16.89 23.39
N ALA A 29 -9.43 -15.87 24.18
CA ALA A 29 -10.17 -14.73 23.70
C ALA A 29 -9.53 -14.22 22.39
N PRO A 30 -10.32 -13.90 21.34
CA PRO A 30 -9.75 -13.34 20.12
C PRO A 30 -9.10 -12.02 20.51
N ILE A 31 -7.76 -11.98 20.49
CA ILE A 31 -7.03 -10.74 20.39
C ILE A 31 -7.53 -10.13 19.09
N GLN A 32 -8.43 -9.17 19.18
CA GLN A 32 -8.88 -8.41 18.03
C GLN A 32 -7.62 -7.78 17.45
N ALA A 33 -7.12 -8.36 16.36
CA ALA A 33 -6.14 -7.70 15.53
C ALA A 33 -6.82 -6.40 15.09
N SER A 34 -6.47 -5.30 15.73
CA SER A 34 -6.84 -3.97 15.29
C SER A 34 -6.37 -3.87 13.84
N SER A 35 -7.28 -4.10 12.90
CA SER A 35 -7.04 -3.87 11.49
C SER A 35 -6.86 -2.37 11.36
N THR A 36 -5.62 -1.89 11.50
CA THR A 36 -5.29 -0.53 11.09
C THR A 36 -5.73 -0.42 9.64
N PRO A 37 -6.67 0.47 9.28
CA PRO A 37 -7.06 0.62 7.89
C PRO A 37 -5.82 1.04 7.11
N SER A 38 -5.32 0.14 6.27
CA SER A 38 -4.41 0.49 5.19
C SER A 38 -5.22 1.28 4.17
N THR A 39 -5.39 2.59 4.40
CA THR A 39 -6.11 3.44 3.44
C THR A 39 -5.32 3.45 2.13
N SER A 40 -5.83 2.76 1.12
CA SER A 40 -5.27 2.81 -0.23
C SER A 40 -5.40 4.25 -0.74
N PRO A 41 -4.42 4.79 -1.49
CA PRO A 41 -4.58 6.10 -2.12
C PRO A 41 -5.84 6.21 -2.99
N ALA A 42 -6.28 5.08 -3.57
CA ALA A 42 -7.49 4.98 -4.37
C ALA A 42 -8.78 5.19 -3.56
N ASP A 43 -8.76 4.99 -2.25
CA ASP A 43 -9.94 5.11 -1.37
C ASP A 43 -10.13 6.53 -0.81
N ARG A 44 -9.29 7.50 -1.21
CA ARG A 44 -9.43 8.90 -0.77
C ARG A 44 -10.43 9.63 -1.66
N ASP A 45 -11.40 10.30 -1.03
CA ASP A 45 -12.36 11.20 -1.70
C ASP A 45 -11.60 12.23 -2.56
N GLN A 46 -11.96 12.31 -3.83
CA GLN A 46 -11.26 13.19 -4.79
C GLN A 46 -11.62 14.66 -4.60
N GLY A 47 -12.73 14.96 -3.89
CA GLY A 47 -13.18 16.32 -3.63
C GLY A 47 -13.49 17.13 -4.90
N VAL A 48 -14.14 18.28 -4.74
CA VAL A 48 -14.28 19.29 -5.80
C VAL A 48 -13.49 20.52 -5.35
N ALA A 49 -12.43 20.86 -6.08
CA ALA A 49 -11.60 22.03 -5.78
C ALA A 49 -12.01 23.23 -6.64
N ARG A 50 -12.17 24.40 -6.02
CA ARG A 50 -12.32 25.69 -6.71
C ARG A 50 -11.11 26.56 -6.39
N LEU A 51 -10.51 27.15 -7.42
CA LEU A 51 -9.41 28.09 -7.26
C LEU A 51 -9.90 29.36 -6.54
N ALA A 52 -9.02 29.97 -5.74
CA ALA A 52 -9.29 31.25 -5.10
C ALA A 52 -9.28 32.36 -6.16
N ALA A 53 -9.98 33.46 -5.90
CA ALA A 53 -10.06 34.58 -6.84
C ALA A 53 -8.70 35.23 -7.12
N ASP A 54 -7.74 35.10 -6.19
CA ASP A 54 -6.39 35.64 -6.28
C ASP A 54 -5.34 34.58 -6.64
N THR A 55 -5.73 33.42 -7.18
CA THR A 55 -4.80 32.36 -7.57
C THR A 55 -3.69 32.88 -8.51
N GLU A 56 -4.01 33.80 -9.42
CA GLU A 56 -3.06 34.37 -10.38
C GLU A 56 -1.92 35.18 -9.74
N THR A 57 -2.01 35.51 -8.43
CA THR A 57 -0.93 36.18 -7.69
C THR A 57 -0.14 35.23 -6.79
N ARG A 58 -0.51 33.94 -6.74
CA ARG A 58 0.02 32.93 -5.81
C ARG A 58 0.83 31.86 -6.54
N TRP A 59 1.78 32.27 -7.36
CA TRP A 59 2.67 31.35 -8.09
C TRP A 59 3.75 30.76 -7.19
N VAL A 60 4.02 29.46 -7.36
CA VAL A 60 5.17 28.79 -6.76
C VAL A 60 6.36 28.89 -7.73
N PRO A 61 7.50 29.49 -7.32
CA PRO A 61 8.67 29.55 -8.18
C PRO A 61 9.27 28.15 -8.37
N PHE A 62 9.74 27.87 -9.58
CA PHE A 62 10.44 26.64 -9.92
C PHE A 62 11.54 26.89 -10.96
N ASP A 63 12.48 25.96 -11.02
CA ASP A 63 13.48 25.86 -12.07
C ASP A 63 13.40 24.50 -12.77
N LEU A 64 14.11 24.36 -13.89
CA LEU A 64 14.24 23.08 -14.59
C LEU A 64 15.60 22.48 -14.30
N THR A 65 15.62 21.20 -13.91
CA THR A 65 16.86 20.44 -13.83
C THR A 65 17.47 20.26 -15.24
N PRO A 66 18.75 19.87 -15.36
CA PRO A 66 19.33 19.52 -16.67
C PRO A 66 18.56 18.41 -17.41
N GLY A 67 17.83 17.56 -16.68
CA GLY A 67 16.94 16.54 -17.23
C GLY A 67 15.53 17.03 -17.53
N ASN A 68 15.30 18.35 -17.61
CA ASN A 68 14.01 18.98 -17.90
C ASN A 68 12.88 18.62 -16.92
N GLN A 69 13.21 18.46 -15.63
CA GLN A 69 12.23 18.19 -14.58
C GLN A 69 11.96 19.46 -13.78
N ILE A 70 10.69 19.69 -13.40
CA ILE A 70 10.29 20.82 -12.55
C ILE A 70 10.84 20.60 -11.14
N ARG A 71 11.66 21.53 -10.67
CA ARG A 71 12.26 21.55 -9.34
C ARG A 71 11.82 22.79 -8.58
N PHE A 72 11.36 22.61 -7.34
CA PHE A 72 10.83 23.71 -6.53
C PHE A 72 11.18 23.54 -5.05
N ALA A 73 11.10 24.64 -4.31
CA ALA A 73 11.26 24.64 -2.86
C ALA A 73 9.92 24.38 -2.18
N MET A 74 9.94 23.59 -1.10
CA MET A 74 8.78 23.37 -0.25
C MET A 74 9.20 23.14 1.20
N GLN A 75 8.23 23.03 2.10
CA GLN A 75 8.47 22.66 3.49
C GLN A 75 7.69 21.39 3.85
N ILE A 76 8.30 20.54 4.65
CA ILE A 76 7.65 19.41 5.32
C ILE A 76 7.88 19.56 6.82
N ASP A 77 6.79 19.68 7.59
CA ASP A 77 6.85 19.93 9.04
C ASP A 77 7.80 21.10 9.40
N GLY A 78 7.71 22.22 8.67
CA GLY A 78 8.55 23.42 8.86
C GLY A 78 10.01 23.29 8.39
N ARG A 79 10.40 22.16 7.78
CA ARG A 79 11.76 21.93 7.27
C ARG A 79 11.80 22.14 5.77
N SER A 80 12.60 23.11 5.33
CA SER A 80 12.81 23.43 3.91
C SER A 80 13.50 22.28 3.18
N ILE A 81 12.94 21.90 2.05
CA ILE A 81 13.49 20.91 1.13
C ILE A 81 13.34 21.39 -0.32
N THR A 82 14.13 20.79 -1.21
CA THR A 82 13.91 20.87 -2.65
C THR A 82 13.25 19.59 -3.13
N ALA A 83 12.22 19.71 -3.96
CA ALA A 83 11.47 18.61 -4.52
C ALA A 83 11.49 18.66 -6.05
N ILE A 84 11.32 17.49 -6.66
CA ILE A 84 11.06 17.32 -8.09
C ILE A 84 9.62 16.84 -8.25
N LEU A 85 8.88 17.40 -9.20
CA LEU A 85 7.54 16.93 -9.55
C LEU A 85 7.63 15.69 -10.44
N ASP A 86 7.07 14.59 -9.99
CA ASP A 86 6.94 13.34 -10.75
C ASP A 86 5.48 12.88 -10.73
N THR A 87 4.84 12.88 -11.90
CA THR A 87 3.43 12.44 -12.08
C THR A 87 3.30 10.92 -12.22
N GLY A 88 4.42 10.21 -12.40
CA GLY A 88 4.46 8.75 -12.52
C GLY A 88 4.47 8.00 -11.19
N VAL A 89 4.51 8.72 -10.05
CA VAL A 89 4.50 8.14 -8.72
C VAL A 89 3.26 8.56 -7.93
N SER A 90 2.67 7.62 -7.20
CA SER A 90 1.48 7.88 -6.36
C SER A 90 1.83 8.40 -4.95
N TYR A 91 3.12 8.54 -4.64
CA TYR A 91 3.60 8.94 -3.32
C TYR A 91 4.80 9.87 -3.43
N THR A 92 4.96 10.77 -2.46
CA THR A 92 6.17 11.57 -2.29
C THR A 92 7.30 10.70 -1.74
N LEU A 93 8.45 10.71 -2.41
CA LEU A 93 9.66 10.04 -1.95
C LEU A 93 10.62 11.06 -1.34
N LEU A 94 11.20 10.72 -0.19
CA LEU A 94 12.26 11.49 0.44
C LEU A 94 13.55 10.70 0.38
N ALA A 95 14.63 11.35 -0.03
CA ALA A 95 15.96 10.79 0.12
C ALA A 95 16.27 10.60 1.62
N ASP A 96 16.98 9.52 1.96
CA ASP A 96 17.38 9.21 3.35
C ASP A 96 18.24 10.31 4.00
N THR A 97 18.87 11.15 3.18
CA THR A 97 19.67 12.31 3.57
C THR A 97 18.86 13.60 3.70
N SER A 98 17.58 13.58 3.34
CA SER A 98 16.74 14.77 3.42
C SER A 98 16.58 15.23 4.88
N PRO A 99 16.68 16.55 5.15
CA PRO A 99 16.48 17.09 6.49
C PRO A 99 15.05 16.86 7.00
N ALA A 100 14.08 16.59 6.11
CA ALA A 100 12.72 16.23 6.46
C ALA A 100 12.59 14.82 7.08
N VAL A 101 13.62 13.95 6.98
CA VAL A 101 13.54 12.59 7.51
C VAL A 101 13.68 12.57 9.03
N VAL A 102 12.62 12.13 9.73
CA VAL A 102 12.65 11.80 11.16
C VAL A 102 12.89 10.31 11.31
N ARG A 103 14.17 9.90 11.39
CA ARG A 103 14.57 8.48 11.36
C ARG A 103 13.86 7.60 12.39
N ARG A 104 13.60 8.13 13.59
CA ARG A 104 12.91 7.41 14.67
C ARG A 104 11.42 7.15 14.37
N ALA A 105 10.82 7.92 13.47
CA ALA A 105 9.41 7.80 13.08
C ALA A 105 9.21 6.91 11.84
N LEU A 106 10.29 6.36 11.27
CA LEU A 106 10.22 5.52 10.09
C LEU A 106 9.62 4.17 10.42
N LYS A 107 8.58 3.81 9.68
CA LYS A 107 7.95 2.49 9.70
C LYS A 107 8.40 1.69 8.47
N PRO A 108 8.54 0.36 8.56
CA PRO A 108 8.79 -0.48 7.39
C PRO A 108 7.72 -0.23 6.31
N GLY A 109 8.13 0.01 5.07
CA GLY A 109 7.23 0.47 4.00
C GLY A 109 7.19 -0.38 2.73
N GLY A 110 7.76 -1.58 2.75
CA GLY A 110 7.81 -2.46 1.58
C GLY A 110 8.89 -2.06 0.57
N ARG A 111 8.72 -2.46 -0.69
CA ARG A 111 9.64 -2.15 -1.79
C ARG A 111 8.84 -1.53 -2.94
N ALA A 112 9.37 -0.50 -3.57
CA ALA A 112 8.85 -0.01 -4.85
C ALA A 112 9.85 -0.30 -5.96
N SER A 113 9.32 -0.61 -7.15
CA SER A 113 10.12 -0.68 -8.37
C SER A 113 10.23 0.73 -8.95
N ALA A 114 11.45 1.25 -9.05
CA ALA A 114 11.75 2.51 -9.73
C ALA A 114 12.71 2.24 -10.90
N ILE A 115 12.87 3.23 -11.80
CA ILE A 115 13.90 3.17 -12.84
C ILE A 115 15.27 3.16 -12.15
N GLY A 116 15.89 1.98 -12.08
CA GLY A 116 17.13 1.72 -11.34
C GLY A 116 17.10 0.49 -10.41
N GLY A 117 15.93 -0.15 -10.21
CA GLY A 117 15.79 -1.38 -9.42
C GLY A 117 14.79 -1.27 -8.25
N SER A 118 14.77 -2.28 -7.38
CA SER A 118 13.90 -2.31 -6.20
C SER A 118 14.44 -1.39 -5.09
N VAL A 119 13.81 -0.24 -4.88
CA VAL A 119 14.16 0.69 -3.79
C VAL A 119 13.40 0.30 -2.53
N ALA A 120 14.12 0.15 -1.41
CA ALA A 120 13.50 -0.08 -0.11
C ALA A 120 12.75 1.19 0.32
N LEU A 121 11.46 1.06 0.59
CA LEU A 121 10.64 2.18 1.04
C LEU A 121 10.44 2.10 2.55
N ARG A 122 10.43 3.27 3.18
CA ARG A 122 10.02 3.46 4.57
C ARG A 122 8.94 4.53 4.62
N TRP A 123 7.93 4.30 5.44
CA TRP A 123 6.87 5.28 5.65
C TRP A 123 7.23 6.20 6.79
N MET A 124 7.08 7.50 6.57
CA MET A 124 7.18 8.51 7.61
C MET A 124 5.83 9.24 7.69
N PRO A 125 5.18 9.28 8.86
CA PRO A 125 4.02 10.15 9.03
C PRO A 125 4.44 11.62 8.91
N THR A 126 3.63 12.43 8.25
CA THR A 126 3.77 13.89 8.20
C THR A 126 2.63 14.54 8.99
N GLY A 127 2.92 15.65 9.68
CA GLY A 127 1.92 16.37 10.46
C GLY A 127 1.09 17.32 9.60
N ARG A 128 -0.08 17.73 10.11
CA ARG A 128 -0.69 19.02 9.73
C ARG A 128 -0.28 20.01 10.80
N SER A 129 0.52 21.01 10.46
CA SER A 129 0.71 22.21 11.28
C SER A 129 -0.50 23.12 11.15
#